data_AF-A0A9W7D1A1-F1
#
_entry.id   AF-A0A9W7D1A1-F1
#
_cell.length_a   1.000
_cell.length_b   1.000
_cell.length_c   1.000
_cell.angle_alpha   90.00
_cell.angle_beta   90.00
_cell.angle_gamma   90.00
#
_symmetry.space_group_name_H-M   'P 1'
#
loop_
_entity.id
_entity.type
_entity.pdbx_description
1 polymer ?
#
loop_
_entity_poly.entity_id
_entity_poly.type
_entity_poly.pdbx_seq_one_letter_code
_entity_poly.pdbx_strand_id
1 'polypeptide(L)'
;MQRIAVTKTNPYTPGENGLVERMHGVALARVRSMLTMVDLPNLWGEALAFSVEILTISPSSALMGNNPYTRRFGDKPDISELRTWGCLVYALTPKLLRTNKLENPGKPCIFLGYGKTSMSYRVLDLKSGNVKELRTVEFAED
;
A
#
# COMPACT_ATOMS: atom_id res chain seq x y z
N MET A 1 -31.44 -7.56 10.64
CA MET A 1 -30.54 -8.73 10.50
C MET A 1 -30.37 -9.04 9.03
N GLN A 2 -29.24 -8.70 8.40
CA GLN A 2 -28.94 -9.21 7.06
C GLN A 2 -28.63 -10.71 7.19
N ARG A 3 -29.42 -11.57 6.53
CA ARG A 3 -29.20 -13.02 6.50
C ARG A 3 -28.13 -13.32 5.45
N ILE A 4 -26.91 -13.62 5.87
CA ILE A 4 -25.82 -14.07 5.00
C ILE A 4 -25.91 -15.60 4.89
N ALA A 5 -26.07 -16.12 3.68
CA ALA A 5 -25.99 -17.56 3.41
C ALA A 5 -24.53 -17.94 3.11
N VAL A 6 -23.98 -18.90 3.85
CA VAL A 6 -22.61 -19.40 3.66
C VAL A 6 -22.65 -20.72 2.90
N THR A 7 -22.07 -20.73 1.70
CA THR A 7 -21.91 -21.93 0.88
C THR A 7 -20.43 -22.28 0.78
N LYS A 8 -20.09 -23.55 1.00
CA LYS A 8 -18.70 -24.05 0.89
C LYS A 8 -18.49 -24.64 -0.50
N THR A 9 -17.29 -24.42 -1.05
CA THR A 9 -16.82 -25.13 -2.24
C THR A 9 -16.46 -26.57 -1.89
N ASN A 10 -16.49 -27.45 -2.88
CA ASN A 10 -16.08 -28.83 -2.72
C ASN A 10 -14.59 -28.92 -2.36
N PRO A 11 -14.19 -29.89 -1.51
CA PRO A 11 -12.78 -30.15 -1.25
C PRO A 11 -12.01 -30.37 -2.55
N TYR A 12 -10.75 -29.91 -2.60
CA TYR A 12 -9.82 -30.11 -3.72
C TYR A 12 -10.32 -29.61 -5.08
N THR A 13 -11.29 -28.69 -5.11
CA THR A 13 -11.83 -28.10 -6.35
C THR A 13 -11.50 -26.61 -6.44
N PRO A 14 -10.22 -26.23 -6.65
CA PRO A 14 -9.78 -24.84 -6.71
C PRO A 14 -10.50 -24.02 -7.79
N GLY A 15 -10.89 -24.65 -8.90
CA GLY A 15 -11.63 -24.02 -9.99
C GLY A 15 -12.98 -23.42 -9.59
N GLU A 16 -13.63 -23.93 -8.55
CA GLU A 16 -14.88 -23.34 -8.00
C GLU A 16 -14.64 -21.95 -7.39
N ASN A 17 -13.39 -21.63 -7.03
CA ASN A 17 -12.99 -20.33 -6.49
C ASN A 17 -12.03 -19.57 -7.43
N GLY A 18 -12.06 -19.88 -8.73
CA GLY A 18 -11.05 -19.40 -9.70
C GLY A 18 -10.91 -17.88 -9.80
N LEU A 19 -11.95 -17.10 -9.50
CA LEU A 19 -11.86 -15.63 -9.42
C LEU A 19 -10.92 -15.18 -8.29
N VAL A 20 -11.07 -15.77 -7.11
CA VAL A 20 -10.23 -15.45 -5.95
C VAL A 20 -8.80 -15.90 -6.20
N GLU A 21 -8.62 -17.11 -6.73
CA GLU A 21 -7.28 -17.63 -7.03
C GLU A 21 -6.52 -16.76 -8.04
N ARG A 22 -7.20 -16.32 -9.11
CA ARG A 22 -6.62 -15.39 -10.08
C ARG A 22 -6.21 -14.09 -9.42
N MET A 23 -7.09 -13.50 -8.60
CA MET A 23 -6.78 -12.24 -7.92
C MET A 23 -5.64 -12.38 -6.89
N HIS A 24 -5.58 -13.50 -6.17
CA HIS A 24 -4.44 -13.82 -5.30
C HIS A 24 -3.14 -13.93 -6.11
N GLY A 25 -3.17 -14.58 -7.28
CA GLY A 25 -2.02 -14.65 -8.18
C GLY A 25 -1.50 -13.27 -8.59
N VAL A 26 -2.41 -12.37 -9.01
CA VAL A 26 -2.07 -10.99 -9.39
C VAL A 26 -1.50 -10.19 -8.21
N ALA A 27 -2.15 -10.26 -7.04
CA ALA A 27 -1.69 -9.56 -5.85
C ALA A 27 -0.30 -10.06 -5.41
N LEU A 28 -0.09 -11.37 -5.36
CA LEU A 28 1.19 -11.96 -4.96
C LEU A 28 2.31 -11.67 -5.98
N ALA A 29 2.00 -11.56 -7.27
CA ALA A 29 2.98 -11.13 -8.27
C ALA A 29 3.48 -9.71 -7.99
N ARG A 30 2.56 -8.76 -7.72
CA ARG A 30 2.91 -7.38 -7.34
C ARG A 30 3.71 -7.33 -6.04
N VAL A 31 3.29 -8.08 -5.02
CA VAL A 31 4.00 -8.17 -3.74
C VAL A 31 5.43 -8.66 -3.94
N ARG A 32 5.65 -9.71 -4.74
CA ARG A 32 7.00 -10.19 -5.04
C ARG A 32 7.85 -9.10 -5.69
N SER A 33 7.33 -8.41 -6.70
CA SER A 33 8.04 -7.30 -7.35
C SER A 33 8.41 -6.18 -6.39
N MET A 34 7.47 -5.78 -5.52
CA MET A 34 7.70 -4.77 -4.49
C MET A 34 8.80 -5.20 -3.53
N LEU A 35 8.69 -6.38 -2.93
CA LEU A 35 9.68 -6.88 -1.96
C LEU A 35 11.08 -7.03 -2.59
N THR A 36 11.16 -7.45 -3.85
CA THR A 36 12.43 -7.55 -4.59
C THR A 36 13.07 -6.19 -4.86
N MET A 37 12.28 -5.12 -5.07
CA MET A 37 12.83 -3.77 -5.30
C MET A 37 13.61 -3.25 -4.08
N VAL A 38 13.14 -3.57 -2.88
CA VAL A 38 13.68 -3.02 -1.62
C VAL A 38 14.55 -4.02 -0.87
N ASP A 39 14.56 -5.29 -1.28
CA ASP A 39 15.26 -6.40 -0.62
C ASP A 39 14.86 -6.58 0.86
N LEU A 40 13.57 -6.38 1.17
CA LEU A 40 13.01 -6.48 2.52
C LEU A 40 11.85 -7.48 2.59
N PRO A 41 12.13 -8.80 2.59
CA PRO A 41 11.09 -9.85 2.50
C PRO A 41 10.14 -9.86 3.72
N ASN A 42 10.58 -9.35 4.87
CA ASN A 42 9.79 -9.33 6.10
C ASN A 42 8.60 -8.36 6.05
N LEU A 43 8.54 -7.48 5.05
CA LEU A 43 7.50 -6.46 4.90
C LEU A 43 6.34 -6.89 3.97
N TRP A 44 6.18 -8.19 3.74
CA TRP A 44 5.16 -8.73 2.84
C TRP A 44 3.73 -8.26 3.17
N GLY A 45 3.41 -8.05 4.44
CA GLY A 45 2.10 -7.56 4.86
C GLY A 45 1.83 -6.12 4.42
N GLU A 46 2.84 -5.25 4.49
CA GLU A 46 2.77 -3.85 4.04
C GLU A 46 2.72 -3.80 2.51
N ALA A 47 3.55 -4.61 1.83
CA ALA A 47 3.51 -4.74 0.38
C ALA A 47 2.15 -5.26 -0.13
N LEU A 48 1.54 -6.23 0.57
CA LEU A 48 0.22 -6.75 0.22
C LEU A 48 -0.87 -5.70 0.37
N ALA A 49 -0.87 -4.96 1.49
CA ALA A 49 -1.82 -3.88 1.73
C ALA A 49 -1.75 -2.83 0.62
N PHE A 50 -0.55 -2.35 0.31
CA PHE A 50 -0.35 -1.38 -0.77
C PHE A 50 -0.75 -1.96 -2.13
N SER A 51 -0.37 -3.20 -2.45
CA SER A 51 -0.77 -3.86 -3.70
C SER A 51 -2.29 -3.91 -3.88
N VAL A 52 -3.05 -4.18 -2.81
CA VAL A 52 -4.52 -4.21 -2.85
C VAL A 52 -5.11 -2.81 -3.07
N GLU A 53 -4.56 -1.77 -2.45
CA GLU A 53 -4.95 -0.38 -2.70
C GLU A 53 -4.72 -0.01 -4.17
N ILE A 54 -3.53 -0.30 -4.71
CA ILE A 54 -3.23 -0.05 -6.12
C ILE A 54 -4.16 -0.86 -7.03
N LEU A 55 -4.46 -2.13 -6.72
CA LEU A 55 -5.41 -2.93 -7.50
C LEU A 55 -6.82 -2.32 -7.54
N THR A 56 -7.23 -1.65 -6.47
CA THR A 56 -8.56 -1.04 -6.36
C THR A 56 -8.72 0.16 -7.30
N ILE A 57 -7.62 0.87 -7.59
CA ILE A 57 -7.60 2.02 -8.52
C ILE A 57 -7.00 1.71 -9.89
N SER A 58 -6.39 0.53 -10.07
CA SER A 58 -5.82 0.08 -11.34
C SER A 58 -6.93 -0.22 -12.36
N PRO A 59 -6.77 0.19 -13.63
CA PRO A 59 -7.67 -0.23 -14.68
C PRO A 59 -7.57 -1.74 -14.90
N SER A 60 -8.69 -2.37 -15.23
CA SER A 60 -8.78 -3.81 -15.49
C SER A 60 -9.46 -4.07 -16.83
N SER A 61 -8.90 -5.00 -17.60
CA SER A 61 -9.52 -5.47 -18.86
C SER A 61 -10.87 -6.12 -18.61
N ALA A 62 -11.05 -6.80 -17.47
CA ALA A 62 -12.33 -7.36 -17.05
C ALA A 62 -13.41 -6.29 -16.80
N LEU A 63 -12.99 -5.02 -16.63
CA LEU A 63 -13.87 -3.86 -16.42
C LEU A 63 -13.83 -2.89 -17.61
N MET A 64 -13.46 -3.37 -18.81
CA MET A 64 -13.37 -2.55 -20.03
C MET A 64 -12.47 -1.32 -19.86
N GLY A 65 -11.36 -1.46 -19.15
CA GLY A 65 -10.42 -0.36 -18.88
C GLY A 65 -10.81 0.54 -17.71
N ASN A 66 -11.95 0.30 -17.06
CA ASN A 66 -12.31 0.97 -15.81
C ASN A 66 -11.61 0.31 -14.60
N ASN A 67 -11.61 0.96 -13.44
CA ASN A 67 -11.04 0.42 -12.21
C ASN A 67 -12.15 -0.01 -11.22
N PRO A 68 -11.86 -0.93 -10.28
CA PRO A 68 -12.84 -1.38 -9.29
C PRO A 68 -13.46 -0.27 -8.44
N TYR A 69 -12.66 0.74 -8.05
CA TYR A 69 -13.14 1.89 -7.25
C TYR A 69 -14.24 2.65 -7.98
N THR A 70 -13.99 3.08 -9.21
CA THR A 70 -14.95 3.81 -10.05
C THR A 70 -16.16 2.96 -10.39
N ARG A 71 -15.97 1.65 -10.61
CA ARG A 71 -17.11 0.75 -10.82
C ARG A 71 -18.00 0.63 -9.58
N ARG A 72 -17.42 0.69 -8.38
CA ARG A 72 -18.11 0.54 -7.11
C ARG A 72 -18.79 1.83 -6.64
N PHE A 73 -18.10 2.97 -6.76
CA PHE A 73 -18.52 4.24 -6.19
C PHE A 73 -19.05 5.24 -7.24
N GLY A 74 -18.85 4.98 -8.53
CA GLY A 74 -19.30 5.85 -9.62
C GLY A 74 -18.40 7.06 -9.88
N ASP A 75 -17.34 7.25 -9.09
CA ASP A 75 -16.42 8.39 -9.20
C ASP A 75 -14.97 7.96 -9.49
N LYS A 76 -14.17 8.85 -10.06
CA LYS A 76 -12.75 8.59 -10.33
C LYS A 76 -11.92 8.83 -9.07
N PRO A 77 -11.01 7.90 -8.70
CA PRO A 77 -10.11 8.15 -7.60
C PRO A 77 -9.15 9.29 -7.97
N ASP A 78 -8.84 10.15 -7.01
CA ASP A 78 -7.71 11.06 -7.13
C ASP A 78 -6.41 10.26 -7.05
N ILE A 79 -5.57 10.39 -8.07
CA ILE A 79 -4.28 9.69 -8.20
C ILE A 79 -3.09 10.64 -8.03
N SER A 80 -3.33 11.92 -7.73
CA SER A 80 -2.27 12.92 -7.54
C SER A 80 -1.40 12.63 -6.32
N GLU A 81 -1.94 11.94 -5.32
CA GLU A 81 -1.22 11.52 -4.11
C GLU A 81 -0.56 10.14 -4.26
N LEU A 82 -0.57 9.53 -5.45
CA LEU A 82 0.02 8.22 -5.68
C LEU A 82 1.54 8.28 -5.58
N ARG A 83 2.13 7.43 -4.72
CA ARG A 83 3.57 7.35 -4.47
C ARG A 83 4.14 5.98 -4.81
N THR A 84 5.43 5.92 -5.13
CA THR A 84 6.11 4.66 -5.46
C THR A 84 6.43 3.86 -4.20
N TRP A 85 5.91 2.65 -4.06
CA TRP A 85 6.26 1.78 -2.94
C TRP A 85 7.76 1.54 -2.88
N GLY A 86 8.34 1.62 -1.68
CA GLY A 86 9.77 1.38 -1.51
C GLY A 86 10.66 2.59 -1.79
N CYS A 87 10.11 3.73 -2.23
CA CYS A 87 10.90 4.93 -2.48
C CYS A 87 11.47 5.53 -1.18
N LEU A 88 12.56 6.27 -1.34
CA LEU A 88 13.18 7.00 -0.25
C LEU A 88 12.30 8.19 0.14
N VAL A 89 12.02 8.30 1.43
CA VAL A 89 11.21 9.39 1.99
C VAL A 89 11.88 9.92 3.24
N TYR A 90 11.87 11.24 3.43
CA TYR A 90 12.41 11.88 4.62
C TYR A 90 11.29 12.25 5.58
N ALA A 91 11.26 11.59 6.73
CA ALA A 91 10.39 11.94 7.84
C ALA A 91 10.90 13.22 8.53
N LEU A 92 10.10 14.30 8.49
CA LEU A 92 10.53 15.60 9.01
C LEU A 92 10.16 15.77 10.48
N THR A 93 11.16 16.00 11.31
CA THR A 93 10.96 16.36 12.72
C THR A 93 10.42 17.79 12.81
N PRO A 94 9.25 18.03 13.44
CA PRO A 94 8.71 19.38 13.63
C PRO A 94 9.69 20.27 14.38
N LYS A 95 9.75 21.57 14.03
CA LYS A 95 10.69 22.54 14.64
C LYS A 95 10.59 22.57 16.18
N LEU A 96 9.39 22.40 16.72
CA LEU A 96 9.10 22.40 18.17
C LEU A 96 9.74 21.23 18.92
N LEU A 97 10.02 20.11 18.24
CA LEU A 97 10.59 18.90 18.84
C LEU A 97 12.09 18.78 18.58
N ARG A 98 12.71 19.75 17.92
CA ARG A 98 14.14 19.75 17.65
C ARG A 98 14.90 20.24 18.88
N THR A 99 15.98 19.56 19.20
CA THR A 99 16.83 19.91 20.35
C THR A 99 17.76 21.08 20.00
N ASN A 100 18.08 21.25 18.71
CA ASN A 100 18.92 22.33 18.21
C ASN A 100 18.40 22.87 16.87
N LYS A 101 18.59 24.17 16.61
CA LYS A 101 18.28 24.84 15.35
C LYS A 101 19.00 24.24 14.13
N LEU A 102 20.20 23.70 14.34
CA LEU A 102 21.02 23.06 13.30
C LEU A 102 20.82 21.54 13.18
N GLU A 103 19.90 20.96 13.97
CA GLU A 103 19.61 19.52 13.88
C GLU A 103 19.03 19.17 12.50
N ASN A 104 19.55 18.11 11.87
CA ASN A 104 19.01 17.62 10.62
C ASN A 104 17.55 17.19 10.83
N PRO A 105 16.58 17.84 10.17
CA PRO A 105 15.18 17.54 10.38
C PRO A 105 14.74 16.22 9.73
N GLY A 106 15.41 15.79 8.66
CA GLY A 106 15.02 14.67 7.82
C GLY A 106 15.61 13.37 8.32
N LYS A 107 14.75 12.44 8.73
CA LYS A 107 15.12 11.06 9.01
C LYS A 107 14.83 10.20 7.78
N PRO A 108 15.84 9.52 7.20
CA PRO A 108 15.63 8.71 6.01
C PRO A 108 14.77 7.49 6.35
N CYS A 109 13.76 7.27 5.52
CA CYS A 109 12.75 6.24 5.66
C CYS A 109 12.42 5.61 4.30
N ILE A 110 11.75 4.47 4.32
CA ILE A 110 11.19 3.83 3.12
C ILE A 110 9.68 3.98 3.15
N PHE A 111 9.07 4.41 2.04
CA PHE A 111 7.62 4.49 1.91
C PHE A 111 6.99 3.09 1.81
N LEU A 112 6.00 2.81 2.66
CA LEU A 112 5.33 1.50 2.72
C LEU A 112 3.85 1.56 2.31
N GLY A 113 3.22 2.73 2.34
CA GLY A 113 1.82 2.90 1.98
C GLY A 113 1.17 4.08 2.72
N TYR A 114 -0.15 4.20 2.62
CA TYR A 114 -0.90 5.27 3.26
C TYR A 114 -1.34 4.88 4.69
N GLY A 115 -1.60 5.88 5.52
CA GLY A 115 -2.10 5.70 6.88
C GLY A 115 -3.52 5.13 6.88
N LYS A 116 -3.82 4.25 7.84
CA LYS A 116 -5.13 3.55 7.89
C LYS A 116 -6.25 4.42 8.46
N THR A 117 -5.90 5.35 9.34
CA THR A 117 -6.87 6.13 10.15
C THR A 117 -6.79 7.62 9.89
N SER A 118 -5.73 8.10 9.23
CA SER A 118 -5.49 9.53 9.01
C SER A 118 -4.82 9.77 7.65
N MET A 119 -4.91 11.00 7.16
CA MET A 119 -4.13 11.48 6.00
C MET A 119 -2.65 11.59 6.38
N SER A 120 -2.01 10.44 6.49
CA SER A 120 -0.60 10.26 6.82
C SER A 120 -0.02 9.13 5.95
N TYR A 121 1.28 8.92 6.06
CA TYR A 121 2.00 7.89 5.32
C TYR A 121 2.61 6.90 6.30
N ARG A 122 2.55 5.61 5.96
CA ARG A 122 3.29 4.54 6.62
C ARG A 122 4.69 4.49 6.05
N VAL A 123 5.68 4.63 6.91
CA VAL A 123 7.09 4.65 6.54
C VAL A 123 7.91 3.77 7.46
N LEU A 124 8.92 3.09 6.93
CA LEU A 124 9.92 2.36 7.70
C LEU A 124 11.07 3.31 8.03
N ASP A 125 11.35 3.51 9.31
CA ASP A 125 12.54 4.25 9.74
C ASP A 125 13.79 3.38 9.61
N LEU A 126 14.70 3.76 8.71
CA LEU A 126 15.92 3.00 8.40
C LEU A 126 16.89 2.90 9.59
N LYS A 127 16.80 3.81 10.56
CA LYS A 127 17.66 3.76 11.75
C LYS A 127 17.11 2.83 12.82
N SER A 128 15.80 2.87 13.04
CA SER A 128 15.16 2.12 14.14
C SER A 128 14.57 0.78 13.70
N GLY A 129 14.40 0.54 12.41
CA GLY A 129 13.72 -0.64 11.88
C GLY A 129 12.21 -0.67 12.15
N ASN A 130 11.64 0.41 12.69
CA ASN A 130 10.23 0.48 13.07
C ASN A 130 9.38 1.17 12.00
N VAL A 131 8.18 0.65 11.80
CA VAL A 131 7.16 1.28 10.98
C VAL A 131 6.46 2.39 11.78
N LYS A 132 6.31 3.56 11.17
CA LYS A 132 5.69 4.75 11.77
C LYS A 132 4.64 5.32 10.81
N GLU A 133 3.59 5.93 11.35
CA GLU A 133 2.65 6.75 10.60
C GLU A 133 2.96 8.23 10.80
N LEU A 134 3.26 8.94 9.71
CA LEU A 134 3.70 10.33 9.74
C LEU A 134 3.05 11.10 8.59
N ARG A 135 2.54 12.31 8.88
CA ARG A 135 1.99 13.21 7.86
C ARG A 135 3.07 14.04 7.17
N THR A 136 4.03 14.53 7.95
CA THR A 136 5.06 15.45 7.45
C THR A 136 6.25 14.66 6.92
N VAL A 137 6.19 14.38 5.62
CA VAL A 137 7.23 13.64 4.91
C VAL A 137 7.57 14.34 3.60
N GLU A 138 8.78 14.14 3.12
CA GLU A 138 9.26 14.64 1.82
C GLU A 138 9.75 13.46 0.99
N PHE A 139 9.14 13.24 -0.18
CA PHE A 139 9.47 12.13 -1.06
C PHE A 139 10.67 12.50 -1.94
N ALA A 140 11.67 11.61 -1.97
CA ALA A 140 12.82 11.70 -2.86
C ALA A 140 12.63 10.71 -4.01
N GLU A 141 11.62 10.96 -4.83
CA GLU A 141 11.34 10.24 -6.07
C GLU A 141 11.38 11.23 -7.26
N ASP A 142 11.86 10.77 -8.41
CA ASP A 142 12.00 11.57 -9.65
C ASP A 142 10.68 11.79 -10.39
#